data_AF-A0A1G0I9V7-F1
#
_entry.id   AF-A0A1G0I9V7-F1
#
_cell.length_a   1.000
_cell.length_b   1.000
_cell.length_c   1.000
_cell.angle_alpha   90.00
_cell.angle_beta   90.00
_cell.angle_gamma   90.00
#
_symmetry.space_group_name_H-M   'P 1'
#
loop_
_entity.id
_entity.type
_entity.pdbx_description
1 polymer ?
#
loop_
_entity_poly.entity_id
_entity_poly.type
_entity_poly.pdbx_seq_one_letter_code
_entity_poly.pdbx_strand_id
1 'polypeptide(L)'
;MANVPALWDISARKEVYDLLVALWPQLEEDARNALVEKIAAGPPAWMSDHLPEAERDQLRARRVFERLRIMQRLDPERPHAAMEAELARLRVRYPKWDVAPGEQAHFSFYSQSGWRALEAVDDKRRLQAMTPAEIVEELSADQREGTLNGWREMVASDWEKMMSVLRDVADRTGPDAELWTATLWGLRTKAATPTPGEDVLLLVAALDDVLAHDPSVSSAAAYLLESAASSAQFREMSTEDFWRAFDKVVPGVALDDTNSRRPDDHDWAAVAINTSMGNLALAFLNALFARRLVVGGGIPAELTERFVRLVGAGEARHRPARVVFASRLSYLFAIDPDLTRLHLLPYFRWERDETEALAVWQGFGWQPHLDPLLWNEIKTDFLDCFQADRIHQLGETVGPLAQALAAAGLHIGLDDLPRQATQGAIRRMSSETRAGMLDWVVSALRRADDHTVDPDAVWAEKVKPWIQKFWPRDPQIRSAKEARPWVEMALATNGAFEDAVATVLQFIRPGENEFLLRELADSQHVNAQPRSALRLMDAFLSPNAQFWVFDDLRRVLDSVLASDLTLRDDPTFARWDGFERARA
;
A
#
# COMPACT_ATOMS: atom_id res chain seq x y z
N MET A 1 15.84 31.03 -7.44
CA MET A 1 16.07 29.83 -6.60
C MET A 1 17.24 30.14 -5.69
N ALA A 2 17.04 30.15 -4.37
CA ALA A 2 18.15 30.30 -3.43
C ALA A 2 18.96 28.99 -3.43
N ASN A 3 20.30 29.07 -3.52
CA ASN A 3 21.15 27.89 -3.41
C ASN A 3 20.97 27.28 -2.00
N VAL A 4 20.51 26.03 -1.95
CA VAL A 4 20.44 25.25 -0.71
C VAL A 4 21.88 25.06 -0.19
N PRO A 5 22.19 25.36 1.09
CA PRO A 5 23.51 25.06 1.62
C PRO A 5 23.73 23.54 1.62
N ALA A 6 24.86 23.08 1.07
CA ALA A 6 25.17 21.65 0.92
C ALA A 6 24.96 20.85 2.22
N LEU A 7 25.32 21.40 3.38
CA LEU A 7 25.14 20.78 4.70
C LEU A 7 23.68 20.35 4.98
N TRP A 8 22.70 21.01 4.37
CA TRP A 8 21.27 20.84 4.60
C TRP A 8 20.50 20.31 3.39
N ASP A 9 21.18 20.05 2.28
CA ASP A 9 20.57 19.50 1.07
C ASP A 9 20.10 18.05 1.33
N ILE A 10 18.84 17.79 1.00
CA ILE A 10 18.22 16.48 1.19
C ILE A 10 18.65 15.52 0.09
N SER A 11 18.90 16.03 -1.12
CA SER A 11 19.31 15.24 -2.28
C SER A 11 20.73 14.68 -2.15
N ALA A 12 21.58 15.33 -1.34
CA ALA A 12 22.96 14.94 -1.06
C ALA A 12 23.17 14.43 0.37
N ARG A 13 22.10 13.95 1.04
CA ARG A 13 22.15 13.58 2.46
C ARG A 13 23.27 12.56 2.75
N LYS A 14 23.38 11.51 1.94
CA LYS A 14 24.35 10.44 2.14
C LYS A 14 25.76 11.00 2.02
N GLU A 15 26.03 11.74 0.95
CA GLU A 15 27.33 12.36 0.66
C GLU A 15 27.74 13.35 1.75
N VAL A 16 26.79 14.12 2.28
CA VAL A 16 27.05 15.03 3.41
C VAL A 16 27.40 14.26 4.66
N TYR A 17 26.71 13.14 4.94
CA TYR A 17 26.96 12.35 6.15
C TYR A 17 28.29 11.60 6.04
N ASP A 18 28.59 11.01 4.88
CA ASP A 18 29.88 10.41 4.56
C ASP A 18 31.00 11.46 4.69
N LEU A 19 30.78 12.69 4.19
CA LEU A 19 31.75 13.78 4.32
C LEU A 19 31.95 14.20 5.77
N LEU A 20 30.88 14.33 6.57
CA LEU A 20 31.01 14.63 8.00
C LEU A 20 31.80 13.53 8.72
N VAL A 21 31.56 12.26 8.38
CA VAL A 21 32.27 11.10 8.93
C VAL A 21 33.74 11.12 8.55
N ALA A 22 34.06 11.39 7.28
CA ALA A 22 35.43 11.44 6.81
C ALA A 22 36.19 12.67 7.35
N LEU A 23 35.52 13.82 7.46
CA LEU A 23 36.12 15.09 7.82
C LEU A 23 36.37 15.19 9.33
N TRP A 24 35.41 14.77 10.16
CA TRP A 24 35.45 14.99 11.61
C TRP A 24 36.75 14.55 12.31
N PRO A 25 37.32 13.35 12.03
CA PRO A 25 38.59 12.92 12.62
C PRO A 25 39.79 13.79 12.20
N GLN A 26 39.71 14.46 11.05
CA GLN A 26 40.80 15.25 10.46
C GLN A 26 40.78 16.72 10.92
N LEU A 27 39.70 17.18 11.56
CA LEU A 27 39.56 18.56 12.01
C LEU A 27 40.27 18.82 13.33
N GLU A 28 40.99 19.94 13.40
CA GLU A 28 41.49 20.54 14.63
C GLU A 28 40.35 21.12 15.48
N GLU A 29 40.61 21.39 16.76
CA GLU A 29 39.60 21.78 17.75
C GLU A 29 38.80 23.04 17.35
N ASP A 30 39.46 24.07 16.81
CA ASP A 30 38.80 25.28 16.33
C ASP A 30 37.83 25.01 15.16
N ALA A 31 38.21 24.11 14.25
CA ALA A 31 37.37 23.73 13.12
C ALA A 31 36.21 22.80 13.55
N ARG A 32 36.44 21.92 14.54
CA ARG A 32 35.38 21.11 15.17
C ARG A 32 34.35 22.03 15.85
N ASN A 33 34.80 23.04 16.59
CA ASN A 33 33.94 24.05 17.20
C ASN A 33 33.09 24.78 16.17
N ALA A 34 33.71 25.32 15.12
CA ALA A 34 33.00 26.03 14.06
C ALA A 34 31.95 25.15 13.34
N LEU A 35 32.28 23.88 13.10
CA LEU A 35 31.35 22.93 12.46
C LEU A 35 30.15 22.62 13.37
N VAL A 36 30.40 22.37 14.66
CA VAL A 36 29.33 22.11 15.65
C VAL A 36 28.41 23.33 15.78
N GLU A 37 28.96 24.53 15.88
CA GLU A 37 28.16 25.77 15.92
C GLU A 37 27.33 25.95 14.66
N LYS A 38 27.90 25.66 13.48
CA LYS A 38 27.18 25.73 12.21
C LYS A 38 26.02 24.74 12.13
N ILE A 39 26.22 23.53 12.64
CA ILE A 39 25.16 22.51 12.71
C ILE A 39 24.11 22.90 13.74
N ALA A 40 24.49 23.39 14.91
CA ALA A 40 23.56 23.83 15.97
C ALA A 40 22.68 25.02 15.54
N ALA A 41 23.19 25.89 14.65
CA ALA A 41 22.41 26.96 14.02
C ALA A 41 21.24 26.43 13.16
N GLY A 42 21.30 25.17 12.70
CA GLY A 42 20.24 24.52 11.93
C GLY A 42 20.13 25.00 10.47
N PRO A 43 19.22 24.39 9.69
CA PRO A 43 18.96 24.79 8.31
C PRO A 43 18.35 26.20 8.22
N PRO A 44 18.51 26.89 7.07
CA PRO A 44 17.81 28.15 6.81
C PRO A 44 16.28 28.02 6.97
N ALA A 45 15.65 29.03 7.58
CA ALA A 45 14.20 29.02 7.90
C ALA A 45 13.31 28.71 6.68
N TRP A 46 13.62 29.32 5.53
CA TRP A 46 12.90 29.17 4.27
C TRP A 46 12.74 27.72 3.79
N MET A 47 13.62 26.80 4.22
CA MET A 47 13.49 25.37 3.88
C MET A 47 12.29 24.69 4.57
N SER A 48 11.67 25.35 5.54
CA SER A 48 10.58 24.82 6.36
C SER A 48 9.41 25.78 6.54
N ASP A 49 9.43 26.98 5.94
CA ASP A 49 8.40 28.02 6.13
C ASP A 49 6.97 27.58 5.74
N HIS A 50 6.85 26.55 4.91
CA HIS A 50 5.58 25.96 4.49
C HIS A 50 4.94 25.05 5.57
N LEU A 51 5.66 24.70 6.63
CA LEU A 51 5.17 23.81 7.70
C LEU A 51 4.64 24.61 8.91
N PRO A 52 3.73 24.05 9.72
CA PRO A 52 3.33 24.61 11.01
C PRO A 52 4.51 24.78 11.98
N GLU A 53 4.44 25.76 12.88
CA GLU A 53 5.56 26.12 13.79
C GLU A 53 6.10 24.96 14.62
N ALA A 54 5.21 24.13 15.18
CA ALA A 54 5.60 22.96 15.96
C ALA A 54 6.36 21.91 15.11
N GLU A 55 5.94 21.70 13.86
CA GLU A 55 6.59 20.79 12.91
C GLU A 55 7.94 21.35 12.42
N ARG A 56 8.04 22.67 12.19
CA ARG A 56 9.30 23.33 11.85
C ARG A 56 10.35 23.13 12.95
N ASP A 57 9.97 23.35 14.20
CA ASP A 57 10.85 23.21 15.36
C ASP A 57 11.36 21.77 15.51
N GLN A 58 10.46 20.80 15.39
CA GLN A 58 10.80 19.38 15.49
C GLN A 58 11.69 18.94 14.33
N LEU A 59 11.38 19.33 13.10
CA LEU A 59 12.17 19.00 11.91
C LEU A 59 13.57 19.60 11.98
N ARG A 60 13.67 20.87 12.37
CA ARG A 60 14.96 21.56 12.60
C ARG A 60 15.76 20.81 13.66
N ALA A 61 15.17 20.54 14.81
CA ALA A 61 15.83 19.82 15.90
C ALA A 61 16.30 18.43 15.47
N ARG A 62 15.51 17.69 14.69
CA ARG A 62 15.86 16.36 14.19
C ARG A 62 17.07 16.41 13.26
N ARG A 63 17.10 17.36 12.32
CA ARG A 63 18.22 17.51 11.37
C ARG A 63 19.54 17.88 12.05
N VAL A 64 19.48 18.69 13.10
CA VAL A 64 20.64 19.02 13.95
C VAL A 64 21.09 17.77 14.71
N PHE A 65 20.16 17.10 15.38
CA PHE A 65 20.43 15.91 16.18
C PHE A 65 21.15 14.81 15.37
N GLU A 66 20.65 14.48 14.18
CA GLU A 66 21.21 13.38 13.36
C GLU A 66 22.68 13.63 12.99
N ARG A 67 23.02 14.85 12.54
CA ARG A 67 24.38 15.22 12.16
C ARG A 67 25.35 15.18 13.34
N LEU A 68 24.96 15.76 14.48
CA LEU A 68 25.77 15.73 15.70
C LEU A 68 25.94 14.30 16.24
N ARG A 69 24.87 13.49 16.23
CA ARG A 69 24.89 12.12 16.75
C ARG A 69 25.78 11.20 15.91
N ILE A 70 25.82 11.39 14.59
CA ILE A 70 26.71 10.64 13.70
C ILE A 70 28.17 10.97 13.99
N MET A 71 28.52 12.25 14.10
CA MET A 71 29.89 12.67 14.44
C MET A 71 30.30 12.19 15.85
N GLN A 72 29.39 12.25 16.84
CA GLN A 72 29.62 11.76 18.20
C GLN A 72 30.06 10.30 18.24
N ARG A 73 29.52 9.45 17.35
CA ARG A 73 29.83 8.01 17.34
C ARG A 73 31.24 7.67 16.86
N LEU A 74 31.92 8.60 16.18
CA LEU A 74 33.25 8.38 15.60
C LEU A 74 34.38 8.54 16.61
N ASP A 75 34.15 9.28 17.69
CA ASP A 75 35.17 9.59 18.69
C ASP A 75 34.61 9.41 20.11
N PRO A 76 34.13 8.19 20.46
CA PRO A 76 33.49 7.95 21.76
C PRO A 76 34.44 8.15 22.95
N GLU A 77 35.76 8.08 22.71
CA GLU A 77 36.79 8.25 23.73
C GLU A 77 37.23 9.73 23.89
N ARG A 78 36.86 10.63 22.97
CA ARG A 78 37.17 12.06 23.04
C ARG A 78 35.93 12.91 22.72
N PRO A 79 34.98 13.00 23.67
CA PRO A 79 33.75 13.77 23.47
C PRO A 79 34.03 15.26 23.30
N HIS A 80 33.41 15.88 22.31
CA HIS A 80 33.54 17.31 22.04
C HIS A 80 32.52 18.12 22.85
N ALA A 81 32.99 19.02 23.71
CA ALA A 81 32.17 19.70 24.72
C ALA A 81 30.93 20.43 24.15
N ALA A 82 31.09 21.22 23.08
CA ALA A 82 29.97 21.95 22.47
C ALA A 82 28.93 21.01 21.82
N MET A 83 29.38 19.86 21.30
CA MET A 83 28.50 18.87 20.68
C MET A 83 27.69 18.13 21.75
N GLU A 84 28.34 17.75 22.85
CA GLU A 84 27.66 17.12 23.98
C GLU A 84 26.63 18.05 24.62
N ALA A 85 26.95 19.34 24.78
CA ALA A 85 26.01 20.32 25.33
C ALA A 85 24.74 20.43 24.45
N GLU A 86 24.91 20.50 23.13
CA GLU A 86 23.78 20.61 22.21
C GLU A 86 22.97 19.30 22.11
N LEU A 87 23.63 18.15 22.10
CA LEU A 87 22.96 16.85 22.15
C LEU A 87 22.20 16.64 23.46
N ALA A 88 22.76 17.05 24.60
CA ALA A 88 22.09 17.00 25.90
C ALA A 88 20.82 17.88 25.89
N ARG A 89 20.91 19.10 25.36
CA ARG A 89 19.75 20.00 25.19
C ARG A 89 18.65 19.36 24.35
N LEU A 90 19.00 18.70 23.25
CA LEU A 90 18.04 18.02 22.36
C LEU A 90 17.44 16.77 23.02
N ARG A 91 18.23 15.99 23.76
CA ARG A 91 17.76 14.78 24.47
C ARG A 91 16.78 15.09 25.60
N VAL A 92 16.88 16.25 26.25
CA VAL A 92 15.88 16.69 27.24
C VAL A 92 14.50 16.85 26.60
N ARG A 93 14.44 17.42 25.39
CA ARG A 93 13.18 17.65 24.66
C ARG A 93 12.70 16.42 23.90
N TYR A 94 13.62 15.57 23.44
CA TYR A 94 13.34 14.39 22.62
C TYR A 94 14.11 13.16 23.12
N PRO A 95 13.71 12.58 24.27
CA PRO A 95 14.47 11.51 24.93
C PRO A 95 14.51 10.19 24.15
N LYS A 96 13.59 9.99 23.20
CA LYS A 96 13.49 8.76 22.38
C LYS A 96 14.29 8.84 21.07
N TRP A 97 14.94 9.96 20.76
CA TRP A 97 15.67 10.08 19.50
C TRP A 97 17.03 9.37 19.54
N ASP A 98 17.26 8.53 18.53
CA ASP A 98 18.59 8.05 18.14
C ASP A 98 18.70 7.95 16.61
N VAL A 99 19.85 7.50 16.12
CA VAL A 99 20.12 7.19 14.70
C VAL A 99 20.44 5.71 14.52
N ALA A 100 20.16 5.14 13.35
CA ALA A 100 20.46 3.73 13.04
C ALA A 100 21.98 3.43 13.14
N PRO A 101 22.43 2.18 13.31
CA PRO A 101 23.85 1.83 13.35
C PRO A 101 24.50 1.89 11.94
N GLY A 102 25.82 2.10 11.89
CA GLY A 102 26.61 2.06 10.66
C GLY A 102 26.13 3.01 9.55
N GLU A 103 26.30 2.58 8.29
CA GLU A 103 25.90 3.35 7.11
C GLU A 103 24.39 3.55 6.99
N GLN A 104 23.58 2.77 7.70
CA GLN A 104 22.12 2.92 7.70
C GLN A 104 21.69 4.31 8.17
N ALA A 105 22.46 4.93 9.07
CA ALA A 105 22.23 6.29 9.53
C ALA A 105 22.30 7.36 8.43
N HIS A 106 22.95 7.04 7.30
CA HIS A 106 23.21 7.98 6.21
C HIS A 106 22.04 8.09 5.24
N PHE A 107 21.07 7.18 5.32
CA PHE A 107 19.90 7.17 4.45
C PHE A 107 18.66 7.75 5.16
N SER A 108 17.83 8.48 4.42
CA SER A 108 16.51 8.95 4.93
C SER A 108 15.51 7.80 5.07
N PHE A 109 15.66 6.79 4.24
CA PHE A 109 14.92 5.55 4.25
C PHE A 109 15.93 4.45 3.89
N TYR A 110 16.11 3.49 4.79
CA TYR A 110 17.00 2.36 4.58
C TYR A 110 16.15 1.11 4.41
N SER A 111 16.05 0.60 3.19
CA SER A 111 15.50 -0.70 2.90
C SER A 111 16.61 -1.59 2.35
N GLN A 112 17.00 -2.60 3.12
CA GLN A 112 17.82 -3.67 2.59
C GLN A 112 16.88 -4.76 2.05
N SER A 113 16.60 -4.71 0.75
CA SER A 113 16.17 -5.91 0.06
C SER A 113 17.42 -6.78 -0.11
N GLY A 114 17.37 -8.04 0.27
CA GLY A 114 18.51 -8.97 0.21
C GLY A 114 18.92 -9.36 -1.21
N TRP A 115 19.09 -8.39 -2.11
CA TRP A 115 19.48 -8.60 -3.49
C TRP A 115 20.77 -7.85 -3.81
N ARG A 116 21.82 -8.67 -3.99
CA ARG A 116 23.19 -8.37 -4.43
C ARG A 116 24.05 -7.56 -3.45
N ALA A 117 24.82 -8.29 -2.63
CA ALA A 117 26.12 -7.78 -2.19
C ALA A 117 27.05 -7.66 -3.41
N LEU A 118 27.94 -6.66 -3.42
CA LEU A 118 28.96 -6.48 -4.48
C LEU A 118 29.92 -7.68 -4.58
N GLU A 119 30.03 -8.51 -3.55
CA GLU A 119 30.86 -9.72 -3.48
C GLU A 119 30.24 -10.94 -4.20
N ALA A 120 28.94 -10.90 -4.52
CA ALA A 120 28.19 -12.02 -5.12
C ALA A 120 28.71 -12.46 -6.50
N VAL A 121 29.33 -11.57 -7.26
CA VAL A 121 29.85 -11.90 -8.61
C VAL A 121 31.08 -12.84 -8.53
N ASP A 122 31.85 -12.76 -7.45
CA ASP A 122 33.06 -13.58 -7.27
C ASP A 122 32.73 -14.98 -6.71
N ASP A 123 31.79 -15.09 -5.78
CA ASP A 123 31.40 -16.39 -5.18
C ASP A 123 30.76 -17.34 -6.20
N LYS A 124 29.93 -16.81 -7.10
CA LYS A 124 29.31 -17.59 -8.18
C LYS A 124 30.36 -18.21 -9.11
N ARG A 125 31.37 -17.42 -9.51
CA ARG A 125 32.45 -17.89 -10.38
C ARG A 125 33.38 -18.88 -9.67
N ARG A 126 33.62 -18.67 -8.37
CA ARG A 126 34.41 -19.55 -7.51
C ARG A 126 33.81 -20.95 -7.46
N LEU A 127 32.53 -21.07 -7.09
CA LEU A 127 31.86 -22.38 -7.02
C LEU A 127 31.66 -23.04 -8.39
N GLN A 128 31.52 -22.27 -9.47
CA GLN A 128 31.49 -22.81 -10.83
C GLN A 128 32.81 -23.50 -11.22
N ALA A 129 33.94 -22.92 -10.81
CA ALA A 129 35.26 -23.44 -11.11
C ALA A 129 35.65 -24.67 -10.26
N MET A 130 34.97 -24.89 -9.14
CA MET A 130 35.22 -26.01 -8.24
C MET A 130 34.59 -27.33 -8.73
N THR A 131 35.25 -28.43 -8.38
CA THR A 131 34.72 -29.78 -8.55
C THR A 131 33.61 -30.08 -7.53
N PRO A 132 32.69 -31.04 -7.80
CA PRO A 132 31.65 -31.41 -6.84
C PRO A 132 32.20 -31.76 -5.46
N ALA A 133 33.31 -32.52 -5.39
CA ALA A 133 33.93 -32.91 -4.14
C ALA A 133 34.45 -31.72 -3.32
N GLU A 134 35.06 -30.71 -3.97
CA GLU A 134 35.52 -29.50 -3.28
C GLU A 134 34.35 -28.69 -2.71
N ILE A 135 33.23 -28.61 -3.45
CA ILE A 135 32.02 -27.93 -2.95
C ILE A 135 31.45 -28.67 -1.74
N VAL A 136 31.43 -30.01 -1.77
CA VAL A 136 30.98 -30.83 -0.63
C VAL A 136 31.83 -30.59 0.61
N GLU A 137 33.16 -30.55 0.48
CA GLU A 137 34.06 -30.27 1.60
C GLU A 137 33.81 -28.88 2.20
N GLU A 138 33.71 -27.83 1.36
CA GLU A 138 33.46 -26.48 1.86
C GLU A 138 32.08 -26.30 2.50
N LEU A 139 31.04 -26.92 1.93
CA LEU A 139 29.70 -26.88 2.51
C LEU A 139 29.57 -27.75 3.76
N SER A 140 30.45 -28.72 3.97
CA SER A 140 30.46 -29.56 5.19
C SER A 140 31.28 -28.95 6.32
N ALA A 141 31.97 -27.82 6.09
CA ALA A 141 32.85 -27.19 7.08
C ALA A 141 32.11 -26.28 8.07
N ASP A 142 32.67 -26.10 9.27
CA ASP A 142 32.06 -25.27 10.33
C ASP A 142 32.00 -23.77 9.97
N GLN A 143 32.94 -23.26 9.16
CA GLN A 143 32.99 -21.85 8.73
C GLN A 143 32.61 -21.73 7.25
N ARG A 144 31.30 -21.77 6.96
CA ARG A 144 30.78 -21.85 5.59
C ARG A 144 29.76 -20.76 5.22
N GLU A 145 29.59 -19.71 6.02
CA GLU A 145 28.57 -18.68 5.78
C GLU A 145 28.73 -18.00 4.39
N GLY A 146 29.95 -17.67 3.98
CA GLY A 146 30.24 -17.16 2.64
C GLY A 146 29.93 -18.19 1.53
N THR A 147 30.26 -19.46 1.77
CA THR A 147 29.99 -20.55 0.83
C THR A 147 28.49 -20.81 0.68
N LEU A 148 27.68 -20.69 1.74
CA LEU A 148 26.22 -20.82 1.70
C LEU A 148 25.57 -19.72 0.84
N ASN A 149 26.10 -18.50 0.87
CA ASN A 149 25.63 -17.42 -0.01
C ASN A 149 25.91 -17.75 -1.48
N GLY A 150 27.12 -18.17 -1.81
CA GLY A 150 27.46 -18.62 -3.16
C GLY A 150 26.60 -19.82 -3.60
N TRP A 151 26.36 -20.77 -2.70
CA TRP A 151 25.53 -21.95 -2.95
C TRP A 151 24.10 -21.56 -3.31
N ARG A 152 23.48 -20.68 -2.53
CA ARG A 152 22.12 -20.16 -2.81
C ARG A 152 22.00 -19.59 -4.23
N GLU A 153 23.03 -18.93 -4.75
CA GLU A 153 23.01 -18.39 -6.11
C GLU A 153 23.25 -19.44 -7.20
N MET A 154 23.92 -20.53 -6.84
CA MET A 154 24.43 -21.54 -7.77
C MET A 154 23.57 -22.79 -7.86
N VAL A 155 22.82 -23.13 -6.82
CA VAL A 155 22.04 -24.38 -6.74
C VAL A 155 21.05 -24.54 -7.91
N ALA A 156 20.56 -23.43 -8.47
CA ALA A 156 19.64 -23.41 -9.61
C ALA A 156 20.32 -23.47 -11.00
N SER A 157 21.65 -23.58 -11.08
CA SER A 157 22.38 -23.52 -12.36
C SER A 157 22.50 -24.90 -13.05
N ASP A 158 23.48 -25.70 -12.66
CA ASP A 158 23.74 -27.05 -13.14
C ASP A 158 23.02 -28.06 -12.24
N TRP A 159 21.79 -28.42 -12.63
CA TRP A 159 20.88 -29.21 -11.80
C TRP A 159 21.49 -30.57 -11.39
N GLU A 160 22.04 -31.33 -12.32
CA GLU A 160 22.61 -32.65 -12.02
C GLU A 160 23.79 -32.55 -11.06
N LYS A 161 24.73 -31.62 -11.34
CA LYS A 161 25.88 -31.38 -10.46
C LYS A 161 25.44 -30.95 -9.06
N MET A 162 24.57 -29.94 -8.98
CA MET A 162 24.17 -29.35 -7.70
C MET A 162 23.33 -30.31 -6.87
N MET A 163 22.42 -31.08 -7.48
CA MET A 163 21.64 -32.08 -6.74
C MET A 163 22.52 -33.24 -6.23
N SER A 164 23.58 -33.61 -6.97
CA SER A 164 24.58 -34.57 -6.47
C SER A 164 25.33 -34.01 -5.26
N VAL A 165 25.79 -32.76 -5.33
CA VAL A 165 26.48 -32.09 -4.22
C VAL A 165 25.57 -31.99 -3.00
N LEU A 166 24.31 -31.58 -3.16
CA LEU A 166 23.36 -31.46 -2.06
C LEU A 166 23.17 -32.81 -1.35
N ARG A 167 23.06 -33.91 -2.11
CA ARG A 167 22.93 -35.26 -1.55
C ARG A 167 24.17 -35.65 -0.74
N ASP A 168 25.36 -35.46 -1.32
CA ASP A 168 26.62 -35.83 -0.67
C ASP A 168 26.89 -34.99 0.60
N VAL A 169 26.50 -33.71 0.62
CA VAL A 169 26.58 -32.88 1.83
C VAL A 169 25.56 -33.35 2.87
N ALA A 170 24.30 -33.56 2.48
CA ALA A 170 23.25 -33.98 3.40
C ALA A 170 23.56 -35.35 4.05
N ASP A 171 24.15 -36.29 3.31
CA ASP A 171 24.58 -37.59 3.84
C ASP A 171 25.70 -37.45 4.89
N ARG A 172 26.52 -36.38 4.80
CA ARG A 172 27.62 -36.11 5.74
C ARG A 172 27.19 -35.31 6.95
N THR A 173 26.40 -34.25 6.77
CA THR A 173 26.04 -33.31 7.83
C THR A 173 24.75 -33.69 8.57
N GLY A 174 23.91 -34.55 7.97
CA GLY A 174 22.60 -34.87 8.50
C GLY A 174 21.57 -33.74 8.29
N PRO A 175 20.56 -33.60 9.17
CA PRO A 175 19.54 -32.57 9.04
C PRO A 175 20.12 -31.17 9.33
N ASP A 176 20.47 -30.47 8.27
CA ASP A 176 21.14 -29.17 8.29
C ASP A 176 20.22 -28.01 7.83
N ALA A 177 19.59 -27.33 8.78
CA ALA A 177 18.61 -26.28 8.48
C ALA A 177 19.18 -25.11 7.68
N GLU A 178 20.45 -24.72 7.90
CA GLU A 178 21.08 -23.60 7.19
C GLU A 178 21.32 -23.93 5.71
N LEU A 179 21.85 -25.13 5.43
CA LEU A 179 22.05 -25.63 4.08
C LEU A 179 20.72 -25.72 3.33
N TRP A 180 19.70 -26.33 3.95
CA TRP A 180 18.39 -26.50 3.33
C TRP A 180 17.68 -25.18 3.11
N THR A 181 17.79 -24.24 4.05
CA THR A 181 17.26 -22.87 3.87
C THR A 181 17.92 -22.17 2.69
N ALA A 182 19.25 -22.18 2.60
CA ALA A 182 19.99 -21.60 1.47
C ALA A 182 19.62 -22.25 0.13
N THR A 183 19.49 -23.57 0.12
CA THR A 183 19.06 -24.38 -1.04
C THR A 183 17.68 -23.95 -1.54
N LEU A 184 16.67 -23.94 -0.65
CA LEU A 184 15.29 -23.62 -1.02
C LEU A 184 15.15 -22.16 -1.50
N TRP A 185 15.86 -21.22 -0.86
CA TRP A 185 15.90 -19.85 -1.35
C TRP A 185 16.49 -19.72 -2.75
N GLY A 186 17.51 -20.51 -3.07
CA GLY A 186 18.12 -20.53 -4.40
C GLY A 186 17.24 -21.17 -5.47
N LEU A 187 16.46 -22.18 -5.08
CA LEU A 187 15.57 -22.93 -5.98
C LEU A 187 14.22 -22.26 -6.22
N ARG A 188 13.87 -21.20 -5.48
CA ARG A 188 12.58 -20.50 -5.58
C ARG A 188 12.17 -20.16 -7.01
N THR A 189 13.09 -19.64 -7.84
CA THR A 189 12.78 -19.24 -9.22
C THR A 189 12.59 -20.42 -10.16
N LYS A 190 13.16 -21.60 -9.85
CA LYS A 190 12.98 -22.84 -10.62
C LYS A 190 11.66 -23.52 -10.32
N ALA A 191 11.14 -23.34 -9.10
CA ALA A 191 9.83 -23.87 -8.70
C ALA A 191 8.68 -23.37 -9.61
N ALA A 192 8.87 -22.22 -10.27
CA ALA A 192 7.90 -21.62 -11.18
C ALA A 192 7.94 -22.18 -12.63
N THR A 193 8.75 -23.20 -12.94
CA THR A 193 8.94 -23.74 -14.30
C THR A 193 8.62 -25.25 -14.40
N PRO A 194 7.99 -25.74 -15.48
CA PRO A 194 7.72 -27.17 -15.70
C PRO A 194 8.98 -28.02 -15.75
N THR A 195 8.95 -29.22 -15.16
CA THR A 195 10.06 -30.17 -14.96
C THR A 195 11.01 -29.79 -13.81
N PRO A 196 11.90 -28.77 -13.85
CA PRO A 196 12.67 -28.41 -12.65
C PRO A 196 11.78 -28.07 -11.46
N GLY A 197 10.61 -27.46 -11.69
CA GLY A 197 9.67 -27.17 -10.62
C GLY A 197 9.07 -28.43 -10.00
N GLU A 198 8.78 -29.47 -10.79
CA GLU A 198 8.25 -30.74 -10.27
C GLU A 198 9.30 -31.46 -9.42
N ASP A 199 10.55 -31.48 -9.88
CA ASP A 199 11.66 -32.05 -9.10
C ASP A 199 11.90 -31.28 -7.79
N VAL A 200 11.80 -29.94 -7.82
CA VAL A 200 11.90 -29.10 -6.62
C VAL A 200 10.74 -29.34 -5.66
N LEU A 201 9.51 -29.51 -6.14
CA LEU A 201 8.36 -29.82 -5.29
C LEU A 201 8.51 -31.21 -4.65
N LEU A 202 8.97 -32.19 -5.42
CA LEU A 202 9.29 -33.52 -4.91
C LEU A 202 10.37 -33.47 -3.83
N LEU A 203 11.40 -32.64 -4.01
CA LEU A 203 12.44 -32.41 -3.00
C LEU A 203 11.86 -31.90 -1.68
N VAL A 204 10.96 -30.92 -1.72
CA VAL A 204 10.29 -30.38 -0.51
C VAL A 204 9.37 -31.43 0.12
N ALA A 205 8.62 -32.18 -0.71
CA ALA A 205 7.74 -33.25 -0.24
C ALA A 205 8.50 -34.41 0.43
N ALA A 206 9.79 -34.57 0.12
CA ALA A 206 10.66 -35.62 0.64
C ALA A 206 11.55 -35.19 1.82
N LEU A 207 11.42 -33.94 2.31
CA LEU A 207 12.18 -33.48 3.48
C LEU A 207 11.96 -34.40 4.69
N ASP A 208 12.95 -34.51 5.56
CA ASP A 208 12.75 -35.14 6.88
C ASP A 208 11.85 -34.24 7.76
N ASP A 209 11.10 -34.83 8.69
CA ASP A 209 10.21 -34.06 9.59
C ASP A 209 10.99 -33.04 10.44
N VAL A 210 12.22 -33.34 10.85
CA VAL A 210 13.07 -32.41 11.62
C VAL A 210 13.36 -31.16 10.80
N LEU A 211 13.69 -31.32 9.52
CA LEU A 211 13.94 -30.20 8.60
C LEU A 211 12.65 -29.46 8.24
N ALA A 212 11.58 -30.19 7.93
CA ALA A 212 10.31 -29.59 7.53
C ALA A 212 9.64 -28.79 8.66
N HIS A 213 9.93 -29.12 9.92
CA HIS A 213 9.44 -28.41 11.09
C HIS A 213 10.37 -27.28 11.56
N ASP A 214 11.57 -27.16 10.99
CA ASP A 214 12.44 -26.01 11.25
C ASP A 214 11.82 -24.73 10.67
N PRO A 215 11.65 -23.65 11.46
CA PRO A 215 11.04 -22.41 10.97
C PRO A 215 11.76 -21.76 9.79
N SER A 216 13.09 -21.85 9.71
CA SER A 216 13.86 -21.25 8.62
C SER A 216 13.66 -21.99 7.30
N VAL A 217 13.67 -23.33 7.36
CA VAL A 217 13.46 -24.21 6.20
C VAL A 217 12.01 -24.14 5.72
N SER A 218 11.06 -24.26 6.64
CA SER A 218 9.63 -24.21 6.32
C SER A 218 9.20 -22.83 5.79
N SER A 219 9.81 -21.74 6.28
CA SER A 219 9.63 -20.41 5.71
C SER A 219 10.15 -20.34 4.28
N ALA A 220 11.41 -20.76 4.02
CA ALA A 220 11.95 -20.79 2.66
C ALA A 220 11.08 -21.65 1.71
N ALA A 221 10.59 -22.79 2.19
CA ALA A 221 9.67 -23.64 1.44
C ALA A 221 8.32 -22.95 1.16
N ALA A 222 7.76 -22.20 2.10
CA ALA A 222 6.50 -21.47 1.90
C ALA A 222 6.61 -20.43 0.77
N TYR A 223 7.70 -19.66 0.75
CA TYR A 223 8.00 -18.71 -0.35
C TYR A 223 8.22 -19.43 -1.69
N LEU A 224 8.81 -20.62 -1.66
CA LEU A 224 9.00 -21.44 -2.84
C LEU A 224 7.66 -21.95 -3.40
N LEU A 225 6.77 -22.45 -2.53
CA LEU A 225 5.44 -22.92 -2.90
C LEU A 225 4.58 -21.78 -3.46
N GLU A 226 4.65 -20.58 -2.85
CA GLU A 226 3.99 -19.40 -3.39
C GLU A 226 4.49 -19.09 -4.80
N SER A 227 5.81 -19.06 -5.00
CA SER A 227 6.41 -18.81 -6.31
C SER A 227 6.01 -19.85 -7.36
N ALA A 228 5.88 -21.12 -6.98
CA ALA A 228 5.41 -22.18 -7.87
C ALA A 228 3.96 -21.95 -8.29
N ALA A 229 3.07 -21.72 -7.32
CA ALA A 229 1.64 -21.55 -7.56
C ALA A 229 1.29 -20.25 -8.30
N SER A 230 2.10 -19.20 -8.14
CA SER A 230 1.98 -17.92 -8.85
C SER A 230 2.36 -17.99 -10.34
N SER A 231 3.02 -19.06 -10.78
CA SER A 231 3.40 -19.24 -12.18
C SER A 231 2.18 -19.51 -13.07
N ALA A 232 2.12 -18.87 -14.25
CA ALA A 232 1.13 -19.19 -15.27
C ALA A 232 1.22 -20.66 -15.75
N GLN A 233 2.40 -21.27 -15.63
CA GLN A 233 2.70 -22.64 -16.02
C GLN A 233 2.31 -23.67 -14.95
N PHE A 234 1.88 -23.25 -13.75
CA PHE A 234 1.51 -24.16 -12.66
C PHE A 234 0.41 -25.16 -13.07
N ARG A 235 -0.49 -24.77 -13.97
CA ARG A 235 -1.56 -25.64 -14.50
C ARG A 235 -1.05 -26.83 -15.32
N GLU A 236 0.17 -26.74 -15.82
CA GLU A 236 0.82 -27.78 -16.62
C GLU A 236 1.59 -28.79 -15.76
N MET A 237 1.78 -28.49 -14.47
CA MET A 237 2.54 -29.29 -13.51
C MET A 237 1.64 -30.24 -12.73
N SER A 238 2.20 -31.38 -12.30
CA SER A 238 1.53 -32.24 -11.32
C SER A 238 1.33 -31.51 -9.99
N THR A 239 0.08 -31.40 -9.53
CA THR A 239 -0.23 -30.76 -8.23
C THR A 239 -0.11 -31.70 -7.04
N GLU A 240 0.11 -33.00 -7.24
CA GLU A 240 0.18 -33.98 -6.14
C GLU A 240 1.37 -33.68 -5.22
N ASP A 241 2.57 -33.52 -5.80
CA ASP A 241 3.77 -33.20 -5.03
C ASP A 241 3.71 -31.78 -4.45
N PHE A 242 3.02 -30.84 -5.12
CA PHE A 242 2.74 -29.53 -4.54
C PHE A 242 1.97 -29.64 -3.22
N TRP A 243 0.87 -30.41 -3.20
CA TRP A 243 0.07 -30.56 -1.98
C TRP A 243 0.78 -31.38 -0.91
N ARG A 244 1.59 -32.38 -1.29
CA ARG A 244 2.45 -33.12 -0.34
C ARG A 244 3.50 -32.21 0.29
N ALA A 245 4.20 -31.41 -0.51
CA ALA A 245 5.16 -30.41 -0.05
C ALA A 245 4.49 -29.36 0.85
N PHE A 246 3.30 -28.89 0.46
CA PHE A 246 2.49 -27.97 1.26
C PHE A 246 2.16 -28.56 2.63
N ASP A 247 1.63 -29.78 2.69
CA ASP A 247 1.28 -30.43 3.95
C ASP A 247 2.50 -30.70 4.84
N LYS A 248 3.63 -31.00 4.21
CA LYS A 248 4.90 -31.29 4.89
C LYS A 248 5.40 -30.10 5.71
N VAL A 249 5.26 -28.88 5.21
CA VAL A 249 5.86 -27.68 5.83
C VAL A 249 4.92 -26.89 6.72
N VAL A 250 3.60 -27.11 6.63
CA VAL A 250 2.62 -26.37 7.44
C VAL A 250 2.87 -26.46 8.96
N PRO A 251 3.24 -27.62 9.54
CA PRO A 251 3.54 -27.67 10.98
C PRO A 251 4.72 -26.77 11.37
N GLY A 252 5.78 -26.71 10.54
CA GLY A 252 6.92 -25.81 10.78
C GLY A 252 6.54 -24.33 10.67
N VAL A 253 5.76 -23.99 9.64
CA VAL A 253 5.25 -22.62 9.46
C VAL A 253 4.34 -22.20 10.62
N ALA A 254 3.52 -23.11 11.17
CA ALA A 254 2.69 -22.83 12.33
C ALA A 254 3.49 -22.55 13.61
N LEU A 255 4.77 -22.93 13.67
CA LEU A 255 5.68 -22.66 14.79
C LEU A 255 6.52 -21.39 14.61
N ASP A 256 6.55 -20.81 13.41
CA ASP A 256 7.35 -19.61 13.11
C ASP A 256 6.77 -18.36 13.82
N ASP A 257 7.52 -17.86 14.79
CA ASP A 257 7.14 -16.70 15.61
C ASP A 257 7.03 -15.40 14.81
N THR A 258 7.69 -15.29 13.65
CA THR A 258 7.59 -14.12 12.79
C THR A 258 6.16 -13.90 12.29
N ASN A 259 5.37 -14.97 12.17
CA ASN A 259 3.96 -14.90 11.78
C ASN A 259 3.07 -14.22 12.82
N SER A 260 3.51 -14.12 14.07
CA SER A 260 2.77 -13.45 15.16
C SER A 260 3.21 -12.01 15.41
N ARG A 261 4.18 -11.50 14.63
CA ARG A 261 4.71 -10.14 14.75
C ARG A 261 3.58 -9.12 14.58
N ARG A 262 3.46 -8.21 15.55
CA ARG A 262 2.58 -7.05 15.44
C ARG A 262 3.28 -5.98 14.59
N PRO A 263 2.62 -5.43 13.56
CA PRO A 263 3.16 -4.29 12.83
C PRO A 263 3.24 -3.04 13.72
N ASP A 264 4.33 -2.27 13.61
CA ASP A 264 4.54 -1.05 14.39
C ASP A 264 3.59 0.09 13.95
N ASP A 265 3.18 0.07 12.67
CA ASP A 265 2.31 1.03 11.99
C ASP A 265 0.88 0.50 11.76
N HIS A 266 0.54 -0.64 12.36
CA HIS A 266 -0.72 -1.35 12.15
C HIS A 266 -0.92 -1.91 10.73
N ASP A 267 0.10 -1.98 9.85
CA ASP A 267 -0.05 -2.55 8.50
C ASP A 267 0.00 -4.09 8.51
N TRP A 268 -1.13 -4.72 8.84
CA TRP A 268 -1.25 -6.17 8.83
C TRP A 268 -1.20 -6.77 7.43
N ALA A 269 -1.58 -6.01 6.40
CA ALA A 269 -1.54 -6.46 5.01
C ALA A 269 -0.09 -6.64 4.55
N ALA A 270 0.80 -5.68 4.83
CA ALA A 270 2.22 -5.79 4.55
C ALA A 270 2.87 -6.94 5.34
N VAL A 271 2.54 -7.12 6.62
CA VAL A 271 3.05 -8.25 7.40
C VAL A 271 2.59 -9.58 6.80
N ALA A 272 1.32 -9.69 6.41
CA ALA A 272 0.78 -10.95 5.91
C ALA A 272 1.54 -11.47 4.69
N ILE A 273 1.83 -10.63 3.69
CA ILE A 273 2.53 -11.07 2.48
C ILE A 273 4.04 -11.31 2.68
N ASN A 274 4.61 -10.82 3.79
CA ASN A 274 6.04 -10.96 4.11
C ASN A 274 6.30 -12.02 5.19
N THR A 275 5.36 -12.91 5.45
CA THR A 275 5.48 -13.98 6.46
C THR A 275 5.20 -15.35 5.86
N SER A 276 5.78 -16.41 6.45
CA SER A 276 5.69 -17.77 5.93
C SER A 276 4.24 -18.27 5.87
N MET A 277 3.43 -17.94 6.88
CA MET A 277 2.01 -18.32 6.92
C MET A 277 1.18 -17.62 5.84
N GLY A 278 1.42 -16.34 5.58
CA GLY A 278 0.72 -15.65 4.50
C GLY A 278 1.17 -16.10 3.11
N ASN A 279 2.45 -16.46 2.93
CA ASN A 279 2.92 -17.08 1.69
C ASN A 279 2.28 -18.45 1.44
N LEU A 280 2.09 -19.28 2.47
CA LEU A 280 1.31 -20.52 2.31
C LEU A 280 -0.16 -20.24 1.94
N ALA A 281 -0.79 -19.22 2.52
CA ALA A 281 -2.15 -18.85 2.15
C ALA A 281 -2.25 -18.34 0.70
N LEU A 282 -1.26 -17.58 0.23
CA LEU A 282 -1.16 -17.17 -1.18
C LEU A 282 -0.96 -18.37 -2.09
N ALA A 283 -0.05 -19.28 -1.75
CA ALA A 283 0.18 -20.52 -2.48
C ALA A 283 -1.11 -21.35 -2.59
N PHE A 284 -1.86 -21.48 -1.49
CA PHE A 284 -3.15 -22.15 -1.46
C PHE A 284 -4.17 -21.47 -2.39
N LEU A 285 -4.33 -20.14 -2.31
CA LEU A 285 -5.27 -19.40 -3.16
C LEU A 285 -4.93 -19.51 -4.64
N ASN A 286 -3.65 -19.39 -4.99
CA ASN A 286 -3.21 -19.48 -6.38
C ASN A 286 -3.46 -20.90 -6.95
N ALA A 287 -3.16 -21.94 -6.17
CA ALA A 287 -3.45 -23.32 -6.55
C ALA A 287 -4.97 -23.59 -6.63
N LEU A 288 -5.79 -22.96 -5.77
CA LEU A 288 -7.24 -23.03 -5.83
C LEU A 288 -7.78 -22.35 -7.10
N PHE A 289 -7.31 -21.15 -7.42
CA PHE A 289 -7.74 -20.39 -8.61
C PHE A 289 -7.32 -21.05 -9.91
N ALA A 290 -6.24 -21.83 -9.91
CA ALA A 290 -5.83 -22.64 -11.04
C ALA A 290 -6.94 -23.63 -11.47
N ARG A 291 -7.79 -24.08 -10.54
CA ARG A 291 -8.90 -25.03 -10.77
C ARG A 291 -10.16 -24.42 -11.39
N ARG A 292 -10.25 -23.08 -11.50
CA ARG A 292 -11.40 -22.35 -12.09
C ARG A 292 -12.75 -22.80 -11.52
N LEU A 293 -12.88 -22.76 -10.20
CA LEU A 293 -14.12 -23.12 -9.52
C LEU A 293 -15.28 -22.22 -9.96
N VAL A 294 -16.47 -22.82 -10.01
CA VAL A 294 -17.73 -22.12 -10.33
C VAL A 294 -18.40 -21.65 -9.05
N VAL A 295 -19.23 -20.61 -9.17
CA VAL A 295 -20.06 -20.09 -8.06
C VAL A 295 -20.91 -21.22 -7.47
N GLY A 296 -20.88 -21.36 -6.15
CA GLY A 296 -21.58 -22.42 -5.41
C GLY A 296 -21.04 -23.84 -5.61
N GLY A 297 -19.90 -24.01 -6.30
CA GLY A 297 -19.29 -25.31 -6.53
C GLY A 297 -18.63 -25.94 -5.30
N GLY A 298 -18.42 -25.15 -4.24
CA GLY A 298 -17.71 -25.56 -3.03
C GLY A 298 -16.19 -25.60 -3.21
N ILE A 299 -15.46 -25.49 -2.10
CA ILE A 299 -14.04 -25.86 -2.07
C ILE A 299 -13.96 -27.40 -2.07
N PRO A 300 -13.14 -28.02 -2.93
CA PRO A 300 -12.97 -29.48 -2.95
C PRO A 300 -12.61 -30.04 -1.57
N ALA A 301 -13.21 -31.17 -1.19
CA ALA A 301 -13.11 -31.74 0.16
C ALA A 301 -11.65 -31.95 0.60
N GLU A 302 -10.76 -32.32 -0.32
CA GLU A 302 -9.33 -32.49 -0.03
C GLU A 302 -8.61 -31.16 0.28
N LEU A 303 -9.16 -30.01 -0.11
CA LEU A 303 -8.62 -28.68 0.16
C LEU A 303 -9.28 -28.01 1.37
N THR A 304 -10.49 -28.43 1.74
CA THR A 304 -11.23 -27.89 2.88
C THR A 304 -10.41 -27.98 4.18
N GLU A 305 -9.82 -29.14 4.48
CA GLU A 305 -9.01 -29.31 5.70
C GLU A 305 -7.79 -28.40 5.70
N ARG A 306 -7.13 -28.24 4.55
CA ARG A 306 -5.97 -27.36 4.39
C ARG A 306 -6.34 -25.89 4.60
N PHE A 307 -7.49 -25.45 4.08
CA PHE A 307 -8.03 -24.12 4.32
C PHE A 307 -8.26 -23.88 5.82
N VAL A 308 -8.98 -24.80 6.49
CA VAL A 308 -9.29 -24.68 7.93
C VAL A 308 -8.02 -24.66 8.78
N ARG A 309 -7.03 -25.50 8.44
CA ARG A 309 -5.73 -25.53 9.11
C ARG A 309 -4.98 -24.20 8.96
N LEU A 310 -4.99 -23.59 7.78
CA LEU A 310 -4.39 -22.26 7.58
C LEU A 310 -5.14 -21.17 8.36
N VAL A 311 -6.48 -21.21 8.41
CA VAL A 311 -7.27 -20.28 9.24
C VAL A 311 -6.90 -20.39 10.72
N GLY A 312 -6.60 -21.59 11.21
CA GLY A 312 -5.89 -21.82 12.47
C GLY A 312 -6.62 -21.40 13.75
N ALA A 313 -7.95 -21.54 13.79
CA ALA A 313 -8.81 -21.44 14.99
C ALA A 313 -8.57 -20.23 15.94
N GLY A 314 -7.98 -19.13 15.46
CA GLY A 314 -7.73 -17.90 16.23
C GLY A 314 -6.33 -17.77 16.80
N GLU A 315 -5.43 -18.69 16.45
CA GLU A 315 -4.02 -18.56 16.78
C GLU A 315 -3.39 -17.35 16.08
N ALA A 316 -2.58 -16.59 16.82
CA ALA A 316 -1.98 -15.35 16.34
C ALA A 316 -1.04 -15.59 15.14
N ARG A 317 -0.29 -16.69 15.13
CA ARG A 317 0.60 -17.08 14.01
C ARG A 317 -0.17 -17.41 12.74
N HIS A 318 -1.48 -17.67 12.81
CA HIS A 318 -2.33 -17.91 11.65
C HIS A 318 -3.00 -16.65 11.10
N ARG A 319 -2.83 -15.49 11.77
CA ARG A 319 -3.42 -14.23 11.33
C ARG A 319 -3.01 -13.82 9.91
N PRO A 320 -1.73 -13.95 9.48
CA PRO A 320 -1.34 -13.69 8.11
C PRO A 320 -2.20 -14.42 7.06
N ALA A 321 -2.53 -15.70 7.30
CA ALA A 321 -3.39 -16.45 6.39
C ALA A 321 -4.81 -15.88 6.34
N ARG A 322 -5.38 -15.48 7.48
CA ARG A 322 -6.71 -14.85 7.55
C ARG A 322 -6.74 -13.52 6.81
N VAL A 323 -5.70 -12.69 6.92
CA VAL A 323 -5.54 -11.44 6.16
C VAL A 323 -5.50 -11.71 4.65
N VAL A 324 -4.72 -12.70 4.21
CA VAL A 324 -4.64 -13.10 2.81
C VAL A 324 -5.99 -13.61 2.29
N PHE A 325 -6.68 -14.48 3.03
CA PHE A 325 -8.01 -14.96 2.64
C PHE A 325 -9.05 -13.84 2.62
N ALA A 326 -8.99 -12.89 3.57
CA ALA A 326 -9.85 -11.72 3.58
C ALA A 326 -9.71 -10.86 2.32
N SER A 327 -8.50 -10.77 1.75
CA SER A 327 -8.26 -10.06 0.48
C SER A 327 -8.97 -10.68 -0.73
N ARG A 328 -9.50 -11.90 -0.61
CA ARG A 328 -10.28 -12.61 -1.62
C ARG A 328 -11.64 -13.06 -1.08
N LEU A 329 -12.16 -12.37 -0.05
CA LEU A 329 -13.39 -12.76 0.65
C LEU A 329 -14.57 -12.97 -0.30
N SER A 330 -14.84 -12.05 -1.21
CA SER A 330 -15.98 -12.19 -2.13
C SER A 330 -15.85 -13.39 -3.06
N TYR A 331 -14.64 -13.72 -3.53
CA TYR A 331 -14.44 -14.93 -4.31
C TYR A 331 -14.68 -16.19 -3.47
N LEU A 332 -14.08 -16.28 -2.28
CA LEU A 332 -14.24 -17.42 -1.36
C LEU A 332 -15.71 -17.63 -0.98
N PHE A 333 -16.41 -16.53 -0.68
CA PHE A 333 -17.84 -16.56 -0.36
C PHE A 333 -18.69 -16.97 -1.55
N ALA A 334 -18.35 -16.53 -2.77
CA ALA A 334 -19.08 -16.91 -3.97
C ALA A 334 -18.94 -18.40 -4.33
N ILE A 335 -17.77 -19.00 -4.08
CA ILE A 335 -17.55 -20.43 -4.36
C ILE A 335 -18.12 -21.33 -3.25
N ASP A 336 -17.96 -20.94 -1.97
CA ASP A 336 -18.32 -21.74 -0.81
C ASP A 336 -18.79 -20.83 0.36
N PRO A 337 -20.06 -20.40 0.34
CA PRO A 337 -20.62 -19.53 1.37
C PRO A 337 -20.57 -20.16 2.76
N ASP A 338 -20.87 -21.45 2.87
CA ASP A 338 -21.03 -22.13 4.16
C ASP A 338 -19.69 -22.31 4.86
N LEU A 339 -18.65 -22.71 4.12
CA LEU A 339 -17.29 -22.77 4.64
C LEU A 339 -16.79 -21.39 5.08
N THR A 340 -17.04 -20.37 4.26
CA THR A 340 -16.59 -18.99 4.53
C THR A 340 -17.29 -18.41 5.75
N ARG A 341 -18.61 -18.63 5.90
CA ARG A 341 -19.39 -18.25 7.09
C ARG A 341 -18.86 -18.89 8.36
N LEU A 342 -18.54 -20.19 8.28
CA LEU A 342 -18.15 -20.95 9.44
C LEU A 342 -16.73 -20.60 9.92
N HIS A 343 -15.80 -20.43 8.97
CA HIS A 343 -14.38 -20.36 9.30
C HIS A 343 -13.76 -18.98 9.15
N LEU A 344 -14.22 -18.11 8.24
CA LEU A 344 -13.55 -16.83 7.96
C LEU A 344 -14.32 -15.61 8.48
N LEU A 345 -15.62 -15.50 8.21
CA LEU A 345 -16.44 -14.37 8.66
C LEU A 345 -16.42 -14.10 10.18
N PRO A 346 -16.26 -15.09 11.08
CA PRO A 346 -16.22 -14.81 12.50
C PRO A 346 -15.07 -13.90 12.94
N TYR A 347 -14.01 -13.74 12.13
CA TYR A 347 -12.88 -12.85 12.40
C TYR A 347 -13.11 -11.40 11.98
N PHE A 348 -14.15 -11.11 11.18
CA PHE A 348 -14.51 -9.74 10.78
C PHE A 348 -15.28 -8.99 11.88
N ARG A 349 -15.75 -9.71 12.90
CA ARG A 349 -16.57 -9.17 13.99
C ARG A 349 -15.72 -8.42 15.00
N TRP A 350 -15.90 -7.12 15.06
CA TRP A 350 -15.14 -6.25 15.94
C TRP A 350 -15.34 -6.57 17.42
N GLU A 351 -16.54 -7.03 17.82
CA GLU A 351 -16.84 -7.37 19.23
C GLU A 351 -16.17 -8.65 19.69
N ARG A 352 -15.69 -9.49 18.77
CA ARG A 352 -15.02 -10.75 19.10
C ARG A 352 -13.55 -10.51 19.44
N ASP A 353 -12.84 -9.86 18.53
CA ASP A 353 -11.42 -9.54 18.68
C ASP A 353 -11.08 -8.37 17.75
N GLU A 354 -10.79 -7.21 18.34
CA GLU A 354 -10.49 -5.98 17.60
C GLU A 354 -9.20 -6.08 16.78
N THR A 355 -8.20 -6.85 17.24
CA THR A 355 -6.94 -7.03 16.51
C THR A 355 -7.15 -7.92 15.28
N GLU A 356 -7.91 -9.01 15.42
CA GLU A 356 -8.27 -9.86 14.29
C GLU A 356 -9.13 -9.10 13.27
N ALA A 357 -10.16 -8.39 13.74
CA ALA A 357 -11.05 -7.61 12.89
C ALA A 357 -10.26 -6.56 12.10
N LEU A 358 -9.42 -5.77 12.78
CA LEU A 358 -8.54 -4.80 12.13
C LEU A 358 -7.71 -5.45 11.00
N ALA A 359 -7.06 -6.58 11.30
CA ALA A 359 -6.21 -7.26 10.34
C ALA A 359 -6.99 -7.78 9.11
N VAL A 360 -8.14 -8.44 9.31
CA VAL A 360 -8.92 -8.95 8.17
C VAL A 360 -9.62 -7.84 7.39
N TRP A 361 -10.01 -6.73 8.02
CA TRP A 361 -10.53 -5.56 7.32
C TRP A 361 -9.47 -4.87 6.46
N GLN A 362 -8.22 -4.83 6.93
CA GLN A 362 -7.08 -4.41 6.09
C GLN A 362 -6.84 -5.35 4.92
N GLY A 363 -6.90 -6.67 5.16
CA GLY A 363 -6.83 -7.67 4.10
C GLY A 363 -7.91 -7.46 3.04
N PHE A 364 -9.17 -7.32 3.46
CA PHE A 364 -10.31 -7.06 2.58
C PHE A 364 -10.16 -5.76 1.79
N GLY A 365 -9.68 -4.69 2.44
CA GLY A 365 -9.46 -3.38 1.82
C GLY A 365 -8.40 -3.35 0.73
N TRP A 366 -7.59 -4.41 0.55
CA TRP A 366 -6.64 -4.49 -0.57
C TRP A 366 -7.35 -4.59 -1.93
N GLN A 367 -8.44 -5.35 -2.00
CA GLN A 367 -9.28 -5.51 -3.21
C GLN A 367 -10.75 -5.68 -2.81
N PRO A 368 -11.40 -4.64 -2.26
CA PRO A 368 -12.72 -4.80 -1.68
C PRO A 368 -13.74 -4.98 -2.81
N HIS A 369 -14.35 -6.16 -2.83
CA HIS A 369 -15.44 -6.49 -3.73
C HIS A 369 -16.64 -6.95 -2.91
N LEU A 370 -17.83 -6.45 -3.26
CA LEU A 370 -19.07 -6.72 -2.56
C LEU A 370 -20.09 -7.24 -3.55
N ASP A 371 -20.60 -8.44 -3.29
CA ASP A 371 -21.80 -8.97 -3.90
C ASP A 371 -22.98 -8.94 -2.91
N PRO A 372 -24.23 -8.99 -3.37
CA PRO A 372 -25.41 -8.88 -2.50
C PRO A 372 -25.49 -9.94 -1.39
N LEU A 373 -25.01 -11.16 -1.62
CA LEU A 373 -25.08 -12.23 -0.62
C LEU A 373 -24.05 -11.99 0.47
N LEU A 374 -22.80 -11.66 0.11
CA LEU A 374 -21.77 -11.32 1.07
C LEU A 374 -22.14 -10.07 1.88
N TRP A 375 -22.67 -9.03 1.21
CA TRP A 375 -23.07 -7.79 1.87
C TRP A 375 -24.07 -8.02 3.01
N ASN A 376 -25.02 -8.94 2.82
CA ASN A 376 -25.99 -9.27 3.86
C ASN A 376 -25.36 -9.88 5.12
N GLU A 377 -24.21 -10.55 4.98
CA GLU A 377 -23.49 -11.13 6.11
C GLU A 377 -22.62 -10.09 6.85
N ILE A 378 -21.98 -9.17 6.11
CA ILE A 378 -20.91 -8.33 6.66
C ILE A 378 -21.27 -6.85 6.85
N LYS A 379 -22.43 -6.38 6.36
CA LYS A 379 -22.76 -4.93 6.33
C LYS A 379 -22.68 -4.23 7.68
N THR A 380 -23.05 -4.90 8.76
CA THR A 380 -22.98 -4.34 10.11
C THR A 380 -21.54 -4.11 10.51
N ASP A 381 -20.71 -5.16 10.48
CA ASP A 381 -19.29 -5.10 10.83
C ASP A 381 -18.48 -4.18 9.89
N PHE A 382 -18.86 -4.13 8.61
CA PHE A 382 -18.26 -3.26 7.60
C PHE A 382 -18.51 -1.77 7.89
N LEU A 383 -19.76 -1.40 8.22
CA LEU A 383 -20.08 0.00 8.58
C LEU A 383 -19.39 0.43 9.86
N ASP A 384 -19.09 -0.54 10.71
CA ASP A 384 -18.37 -0.40 11.95
C ASP A 384 -16.88 -0.13 11.76
N CYS A 385 -16.31 -0.35 10.57
CA CYS A 385 -14.97 0.14 10.22
C CYS A 385 -14.88 1.67 10.29
N PHE A 386 -16.00 2.39 10.14
CA PHE A 386 -16.04 3.85 10.08
C PHE A 386 -16.30 4.52 11.45
N GLN A 387 -16.06 3.82 12.56
CA GLN A 387 -15.98 4.47 13.89
C GLN A 387 -14.66 5.25 14.02
N ALA A 388 -14.64 6.30 14.87
CA ALA A 388 -13.54 7.28 14.87
C ALA A 388 -12.18 6.69 15.24
N ASP A 389 -12.14 5.78 16.21
CA ASP A 389 -10.99 5.00 16.64
C ASP A 389 -10.51 4.04 15.55
N ARG A 390 -11.43 3.32 14.91
CA ARG A 390 -11.11 2.32 13.87
C ARG A 390 -10.64 2.94 12.56
N ILE A 391 -11.18 4.10 12.16
CA ILE A 391 -10.68 4.87 11.01
C ILE A 391 -9.19 5.19 11.19
N HIS A 392 -8.79 5.62 12.39
CA HIS A 392 -7.40 5.92 12.67
C HIS A 392 -6.50 4.67 12.58
N GLN A 393 -6.95 3.54 13.12
CA GLN A 393 -6.21 2.27 13.07
C GLN A 393 -6.12 1.67 11.65
N LEU A 394 -7.18 1.79 10.85
CA LEU A 394 -7.23 1.28 9.48
C LEU A 394 -6.31 2.05 8.52
N GLY A 395 -5.99 3.31 8.84
CA GLY A 395 -5.06 4.14 8.08
C GLY A 395 -5.49 4.28 6.62
N GLU A 396 -4.57 3.95 5.70
CA GLU A 396 -4.81 4.07 4.25
C GLU A 396 -5.93 3.14 3.74
N THR A 397 -6.22 2.05 4.45
CA THR A 397 -7.29 1.10 4.11
C THR A 397 -8.68 1.73 4.11
N VAL A 398 -8.89 2.82 4.86
CA VAL A 398 -10.19 3.49 4.93
C VAL A 398 -10.64 4.01 3.55
N GLY A 399 -9.69 4.43 2.70
CA GLY A 399 -9.96 4.89 1.34
C GLY A 399 -10.66 3.80 0.49
N PRO A 400 -10.01 2.65 0.25
CA PRO A 400 -10.64 1.52 -0.44
C PRO A 400 -11.97 1.06 0.16
N LEU A 401 -12.10 1.03 1.50
CA LEU A 401 -13.38 0.70 2.15
C LEU A 401 -14.47 1.74 1.86
N ALA A 402 -14.13 3.04 1.83
CA ALA A 402 -15.09 4.08 1.47
C ALA A 402 -15.56 3.95 0.00
N GLN A 403 -14.65 3.59 -0.91
CA GLN A 403 -15.00 3.30 -2.30
C GLN A 403 -15.94 2.08 -2.41
N ALA A 404 -15.67 1.02 -1.63
CA ALA A 404 -16.55 -0.14 -1.56
C ALA A 404 -17.95 0.20 -0.98
N LEU A 405 -18.03 1.12 -0.02
CA LEU A 405 -19.31 1.64 0.50
C LEU A 405 -20.10 2.37 -0.59
N ALA A 406 -19.43 3.16 -1.44
CA ALA A 406 -20.07 3.77 -2.61
C ALA A 406 -20.57 2.69 -3.56
N ALA A 407 -19.72 1.72 -3.92
CA ALA A 407 -20.07 0.61 -4.80
C ALA A 407 -21.29 -0.18 -4.32
N ALA A 408 -21.37 -0.51 -3.02
CA ALA A 408 -22.54 -1.15 -2.45
C ALA A 408 -23.83 -0.35 -2.70
N GLY A 409 -23.75 0.98 -2.54
CA GLY A 409 -24.90 1.86 -2.76
C GLY A 409 -25.32 2.03 -4.21
N LEU A 410 -24.39 1.94 -5.15
CA LEU A 410 -24.67 2.04 -6.58
C LEU A 410 -25.09 0.70 -7.22
N HIS A 411 -24.65 -0.44 -6.67
CA HIS A 411 -24.78 -1.73 -7.34
C HIS A 411 -25.64 -2.78 -6.60
N ILE A 412 -25.70 -2.75 -5.27
CA ILE A 412 -26.46 -3.75 -4.50
C ILE A 412 -27.89 -3.26 -4.26
N GLY A 413 -28.05 -1.98 -3.94
CA GLY A 413 -29.36 -1.35 -3.77
C GLY A 413 -29.36 -0.36 -2.61
N LEU A 414 -30.12 0.73 -2.76
CA LEU A 414 -30.19 1.77 -1.75
C LEU A 414 -30.88 1.28 -0.47
N ASP A 415 -31.79 0.32 -0.55
CA ASP A 415 -32.57 -0.14 0.61
C ASP A 415 -31.81 -1.16 1.47
N ASP A 416 -30.73 -1.74 0.94
CA ASP A 416 -29.85 -2.66 1.66
C ASP A 416 -28.81 -1.94 2.55
N LEU A 417 -28.73 -0.62 2.45
CA LEU A 417 -27.84 0.24 3.24
C LEU A 417 -28.60 0.90 4.40
N PRO A 418 -28.23 0.61 5.66
CA PRO A 418 -28.82 1.27 6.83
C PRO A 418 -28.53 2.78 6.83
N ARG A 419 -29.55 3.58 6.49
CA ARG A 419 -29.43 5.04 6.26
C ARG A 419 -28.62 5.78 7.32
N GLN A 420 -28.94 5.61 8.60
CA GLN A 420 -28.28 6.34 9.68
C GLN A 420 -26.81 5.92 9.85
N ALA A 421 -26.51 4.63 9.74
CA ALA A 421 -25.15 4.12 9.85
C ALA A 421 -24.29 4.57 8.66
N THR A 422 -24.83 4.53 7.43
CA THR A 422 -24.12 5.02 6.23
C THR A 422 -23.86 6.52 6.30
N GLN A 423 -24.85 7.34 6.69
CA GLN A 423 -24.66 8.77 6.89
C GLN A 423 -23.62 9.07 7.98
N GLY A 424 -23.65 8.30 9.08
CA GLY A 424 -22.68 8.40 10.16
C GLY A 424 -21.25 8.05 9.71
N ALA A 425 -21.10 6.99 8.90
CA ALA A 425 -19.83 6.59 8.32
C ALA A 425 -19.23 7.71 7.46
N ILE A 426 -20.00 8.24 6.49
CA ILE A 426 -19.54 9.34 5.61
C ILE A 426 -19.17 10.58 6.44
N ARG A 427 -19.97 10.92 7.45
CA ARG A 427 -19.71 12.07 8.33
C ARG A 427 -18.39 11.96 9.09
N ARG A 428 -17.98 10.75 9.50
CA ARG A 428 -16.76 10.50 10.29
C ARG A 428 -15.48 10.39 9.46
N MET A 429 -15.59 10.17 8.15
CA MET A 429 -14.43 10.13 7.25
C MET A 429 -13.66 11.46 7.25
N SER A 430 -12.38 11.43 6.86
CA SER A 430 -11.65 12.66 6.54
C SER A 430 -12.16 13.26 5.23
N SER A 431 -11.78 14.51 4.95
CA SER A 431 -12.15 15.15 3.68
C SER A 431 -11.47 14.48 2.46
N GLU A 432 -10.31 13.88 2.68
CA GLU A 432 -9.49 13.16 1.72
C GLU A 432 -10.17 11.84 1.35
N THR A 433 -10.63 11.08 2.35
CA THR A 433 -11.39 9.84 2.12
C THR A 433 -12.71 10.13 1.40
N ARG A 434 -13.44 11.18 1.79
CA ARG A 434 -14.68 11.58 1.11
C ARG A 434 -14.43 12.01 -0.34
N ALA A 435 -13.38 12.77 -0.61
CA ALA A 435 -13.00 13.13 -1.97
C ALA A 435 -12.68 11.89 -2.81
N GLY A 436 -11.85 10.98 -2.30
CA GLY A 436 -11.52 9.72 -3.02
C GLY A 436 -12.72 8.79 -3.23
N MET A 437 -13.71 8.82 -2.33
CA MET A 437 -14.99 8.13 -2.53
C MET A 437 -15.80 8.76 -3.68
N LEU A 438 -15.85 10.09 -3.77
CA LEU A 438 -16.52 10.80 -4.86
C LEU A 438 -15.79 10.60 -6.20
N ASP A 439 -14.45 10.62 -6.22
CA ASP A 439 -13.64 10.36 -7.42
C ASP A 439 -13.91 8.96 -7.99
N TRP A 440 -14.13 7.98 -7.11
CA TRP A 440 -14.57 6.65 -7.52
C TRP A 440 -15.97 6.68 -8.16
N VAL A 441 -16.91 7.45 -7.62
CA VAL A 441 -18.25 7.63 -8.22
C VAL A 441 -18.18 8.34 -9.57
N VAL A 442 -17.35 9.37 -9.71
CA VAL A 442 -17.06 10.03 -10.99
C VAL A 442 -16.50 9.03 -11.99
N SER A 443 -15.55 8.20 -11.55
CA SER A 443 -14.99 7.14 -12.41
C SER A 443 -16.06 6.12 -12.81
N ALA A 444 -16.98 5.75 -11.91
CA ALA A 444 -18.10 4.86 -12.24
C ALA A 444 -19.07 5.48 -13.26
N LEU A 445 -19.28 6.80 -13.21
CA LEU A 445 -20.04 7.55 -14.22
C LEU A 445 -19.31 7.60 -15.57
N ARG A 446 -18.00 7.88 -15.57
CA ARG A 446 -17.17 8.01 -16.79
C ARG A 446 -16.84 6.68 -17.44
N ARG A 447 -16.75 5.57 -16.70
CA ARG A 447 -16.55 4.22 -17.27
C ARG A 447 -17.70 3.76 -18.17
N ALA A 448 -18.79 4.53 -18.22
CA ALA A 448 -19.82 4.47 -19.25
C ALA A 448 -19.28 4.77 -20.68
N ASP A 449 -18.05 5.30 -20.81
CA ASP A 449 -17.36 5.62 -22.06
C ASP A 449 -17.05 4.41 -22.97
N ASP A 450 -17.23 3.16 -22.51
CA ASP A 450 -17.17 1.96 -23.38
C ASP A 450 -18.44 1.81 -24.25
N HIS A 451 -19.18 2.90 -24.47
CA HIS A 451 -20.42 3.04 -25.26
C HIS A 451 -21.58 2.09 -24.90
N THR A 452 -21.50 1.40 -23.77
CA THR A 452 -22.52 0.42 -23.33
C THR A 452 -23.49 0.95 -22.30
N VAL A 453 -23.17 2.07 -21.62
CA VAL A 453 -23.97 2.65 -20.55
C VAL A 453 -24.09 4.16 -20.78
N ASP A 454 -25.27 4.72 -20.56
CA ASP A 454 -25.50 6.16 -20.67
C ASP A 454 -25.21 6.83 -19.31
N PRO A 455 -24.24 7.78 -19.22
CA PRO A 455 -23.94 8.47 -17.96
C PRO A 455 -25.16 9.23 -17.39
N ASP A 456 -26.08 9.70 -18.24
CA ASP A 456 -27.31 10.38 -17.81
C ASP A 456 -28.25 9.41 -17.07
N ALA A 457 -28.37 8.18 -17.58
CA ALA A 457 -29.16 7.12 -16.94
C ALA A 457 -28.53 6.70 -15.60
N VAL A 458 -27.21 6.53 -15.55
CA VAL A 458 -26.50 6.19 -14.29
C VAL A 458 -26.66 7.30 -13.26
N TRP A 459 -26.57 8.56 -13.68
CA TRP A 459 -26.83 9.70 -12.83
C TRP A 459 -28.23 9.65 -12.23
N ALA A 460 -29.25 9.54 -13.09
CA ALA A 460 -30.65 9.60 -12.69
C ALA A 460 -31.09 8.42 -11.81
N GLU A 461 -30.65 7.20 -12.15
CA GLU A 461 -31.11 5.97 -11.51
C GLU A 461 -30.32 5.60 -10.26
N LYS A 462 -29.03 5.97 -10.19
CA LYS A 462 -28.12 5.48 -9.14
C LYS A 462 -27.48 6.61 -8.35
N VAL A 463 -26.73 7.49 -9.01
CA VAL A 463 -25.87 8.45 -8.32
C VAL A 463 -26.68 9.51 -7.57
N LYS A 464 -27.61 10.18 -8.25
CA LYS A 464 -28.44 11.22 -7.61
C LYS A 464 -29.25 10.66 -6.43
N PRO A 465 -30.00 9.54 -6.56
CA PRO A 465 -30.68 8.92 -5.43
C PRO A 465 -29.74 8.58 -4.27
N TRP A 466 -28.53 8.08 -4.56
CA TRP A 466 -27.54 7.76 -3.55
C TRP A 466 -27.07 9.01 -2.78
N ILE A 467 -26.70 10.08 -3.48
CA ILE A 467 -26.30 11.36 -2.88
C ILE A 467 -27.42 11.90 -1.99
N GLN A 468 -28.65 11.94 -2.51
CA GLN A 468 -29.80 12.48 -1.79
C GLN A 468 -30.14 11.68 -0.52
N LYS A 469 -29.92 10.37 -0.54
CA LYS A 469 -30.23 9.48 0.59
C LYS A 469 -29.12 9.47 1.64
N PHE A 470 -27.86 9.46 1.24
CA PHE A 470 -26.73 9.15 2.13
C PHE A 470 -25.72 10.27 2.34
N TRP A 471 -25.56 11.21 1.40
CA TRP A 471 -24.56 12.26 1.59
C TRP A 471 -25.01 13.26 2.67
N PRO A 472 -24.24 13.48 3.75
CA PRO A 472 -24.68 14.37 4.81
C PRO A 472 -24.71 15.83 4.33
N ARG A 473 -25.77 16.56 4.70
CA ARG A 473 -25.95 17.99 4.34
C ARG A 473 -25.28 18.96 5.31
N ASP A 474 -24.57 18.44 6.31
CA ASP A 474 -23.96 19.24 7.36
C ASP A 474 -22.90 20.18 6.77
N PRO A 475 -23.03 21.52 6.94
CA PRO A 475 -22.03 22.47 6.45
C PRO A 475 -20.62 22.24 7.01
N GLN A 476 -20.50 21.61 8.19
CA GLN A 476 -19.22 21.37 8.87
C GLN A 476 -18.35 20.33 8.17
N ILE A 477 -18.95 19.36 7.46
CA ILE A 477 -18.18 18.33 6.75
C ILE A 477 -17.73 18.75 5.35
N ARG A 478 -18.27 19.85 4.82
CA ARG A 478 -17.91 20.33 3.48
C ARG A 478 -16.46 20.76 3.43
N SER A 479 -15.73 20.28 2.44
CA SER A 479 -14.31 20.62 2.22
C SER A 479 -14.06 21.07 0.79
N ALA A 480 -13.06 21.93 0.60
CA ALA A 480 -12.58 22.30 -0.73
C ALA A 480 -12.03 21.07 -1.50
N LYS A 481 -11.54 20.05 -0.78
CA LYS A 481 -11.03 18.80 -1.38
C LYS A 481 -12.11 18.01 -2.15
N GLU A 482 -13.37 18.16 -1.76
CA GLU A 482 -14.51 17.48 -2.41
C GLU A 482 -15.04 18.26 -3.60
N ALA A 483 -14.70 19.55 -3.71
CA ALA A 483 -15.33 20.46 -4.65
C ALA A 483 -15.08 20.06 -6.12
N ARG A 484 -13.85 19.60 -6.42
CA ARG A 484 -13.49 19.10 -7.75
C ARG A 484 -14.31 17.85 -8.14
N PRO A 485 -14.33 16.76 -7.33
CA PRO A 485 -15.16 15.60 -7.64
C PRO A 485 -16.64 15.94 -7.86
N TRP A 486 -17.22 16.88 -7.10
CA TRP A 486 -18.60 17.34 -7.32
C TRP A 486 -18.82 17.96 -8.70
N VAL A 487 -17.88 18.79 -9.13
CA VAL A 487 -17.90 19.43 -10.45
C VAL A 487 -17.71 18.39 -11.54
N GLU A 488 -16.71 17.50 -11.41
CA GLU A 488 -16.46 16.41 -12.36
C GLU A 488 -17.67 15.50 -12.54
N MET A 489 -18.42 15.27 -11.45
CA MET A 489 -19.64 14.46 -11.48
C MET A 489 -20.74 15.09 -12.33
N ALA A 490 -20.92 16.41 -12.25
CA ALA A 490 -21.86 17.11 -13.13
C ALA A 490 -21.37 17.09 -14.57
N LEU A 491 -20.10 17.41 -14.81
CA LEU A 491 -19.50 17.45 -16.14
C LEU A 491 -19.50 16.08 -16.86
N ALA A 492 -19.53 14.98 -16.11
CA ALA A 492 -19.62 13.63 -16.67
C ALA A 492 -21.01 13.30 -17.27
N THR A 493 -22.05 14.06 -16.92
CA THR A 493 -23.40 13.91 -17.51
C THR A 493 -23.55 14.78 -18.75
N ASN A 494 -24.49 14.46 -19.64
CA ASN A 494 -24.80 15.22 -20.85
C ASN A 494 -26.21 15.80 -20.79
N GLY A 495 -27.22 15.04 -21.19
CA GLY A 495 -28.64 15.43 -21.13
C GLY A 495 -29.11 15.70 -19.69
N ALA A 496 -28.50 15.06 -18.69
CA ALA A 496 -28.82 15.29 -17.28
C ALA A 496 -28.01 16.44 -16.64
N PHE A 497 -27.19 17.18 -17.40
CA PHE A 497 -26.29 18.19 -16.86
C PHE A 497 -26.97 19.26 -16.00
N GLU A 498 -28.11 19.83 -16.43
CA GLU A 498 -28.87 20.80 -15.62
C GLU A 498 -29.31 20.23 -14.26
N ASP A 499 -29.80 18.99 -14.26
CA ASP A 499 -30.23 18.30 -13.03
C ASP A 499 -29.03 17.95 -12.13
N ALA A 500 -27.92 17.57 -12.74
CA ALA A 500 -26.67 17.29 -12.04
C ALA A 500 -26.12 18.54 -11.36
N VAL A 501 -26.02 19.66 -12.09
CA VAL A 501 -25.66 20.97 -11.55
C VAL A 501 -26.57 21.34 -10.37
N ALA A 502 -27.89 21.27 -10.54
CA ALA A 502 -28.84 21.61 -9.47
C ALA A 502 -28.65 20.77 -8.19
N THR A 503 -28.19 19.53 -8.33
CA THR A 503 -27.91 18.63 -7.21
C THR A 503 -26.56 18.95 -6.54
N VAL A 504 -25.48 19.06 -7.32
CA VAL A 504 -24.12 19.22 -6.77
C VAL A 504 -23.86 20.60 -6.17
N LEU A 505 -24.57 21.64 -6.65
CA LEU A 505 -24.49 23.01 -6.11
C LEU A 505 -24.75 23.10 -4.60
N GLN A 506 -25.46 22.11 -4.03
CA GLN A 506 -25.74 22.05 -2.61
C GLN A 506 -24.50 21.69 -1.76
N PHE A 507 -23.45 21.16 -2.39
CA PHE A 507 -22.26 20.61 -1.73
C PHE A 507 -20.98 21.32 -2.13
N ILE A 508 -20.96 22.02 -3.27
CA ILE A 508 -19.80 22.74 -3.78
C ILE A 508 -19.36 23.84 -2.80
N ARG A 509 -18.03 23.93 -2.64
CA ARG A 509 -17.34 25.12 -2.13
C ARG A 509 -16.50 25.72 -3.25
N PRO A 510 -16.27 27.04 -3.27
CA PRO A 510 -15.38 27.63 -4.25
C PRO A 510 -13.98 27.00 -4.24
N GLY A 511 -13.40 26.80 -5.41
CA GLY A 511 -12.16 26.04 -5.63
C GLY A 511 -11.24 26.62 -6.70
N GLU A 512 -10.34 25.79 -7.22
CA GLU A 512 -9.35 26.15 -8.26
C GLU A 512 -10.02 26.48 -9.60
N ASN A 513 -9.75 27.64 -10.17
CA ASN A 513 -10.45 28.09 -11.37
C ASN A 513 -9.97 27.45 -12.68
N GLU A 514 -8.67 27.14 -12.81
CA GLU A 514 -8.09 26.57 -14.02
C GLU A 514 -8.81 25.29 -14.46
N PHE A 515 -9.03 24.38 -13.50
CA PHE A 515 -9.67 23.10 -13.77
C PHE A 515 -11.06 23.25 -14.40
N LEU A 516 -11.96 24.00 -13.76
CA LEU A 516 -13.34 24.13 -14.24
C LEU A 516 -13.42 24.85 -15.58
N LEU A 517 -12.65 25.94 -15.74
CA LEU A 517 -12.69 26.74 -16.96
C LEU A 517 -12.25 25.94 -18.17
N ARG A 518 -11.18 25.16 -18.02
CA ARG A 518 -10.68 24.26 -19.06
C ARG A 518 -11.69 23.17 -19.41
N GLU A 519 -12.22 22.46 -18.42
CA GLU A 519 -13.21 21.40 -18.69
C GLU A 519 -14.50 21.95 -19.32
N LEU A 520 -14.97 23.12 -18.91
CA LEU A 520 -16.14 23.75 -19.55
C LEU A 520 -15.85 24.15 -21.00
N ALA A 521 -14.68 24.73 -21.26
CA ALA A 521 -14.26 25.11 -22.60
C ALA A 521 -14.09 23.91 -23.54
N ASP A 522 -13.60 22.78 -23.02
CA ASP A 522 -13.41 21.54 -23.77
C ASP A 522 -14.71 20.72 -23.91
N SER A 523 -15.73 21.00 -23.10
CA SER A 523 -17.04 20.31 -23.12
C SER A 523 -18.06 20.91 -24.09
N GLN A 524 -19.15 20.17 -24.35
CA GLN A 524 -20.33 20.70 -25.07
C GLN A 524 -21.36 21.37 -24.13
N HIS A 525 -21.11 21.42 -22.82
CA HIS A 525 -22.08 21.90 -21.82
C HIS A 525 -22.41 23.37 -21.98
N VAL A 526 -21.41 24.19 -22.32
CA VAL A 526 -21.60 25.62 -22.57
C VAL A 526 -22.48 25.85 -23.80
N ASN A 527 -22.38 24.98 -24.80
CA ASN A 527 -23.15 25.08 -26.04
C ASN A 527 -24.59 24.58 -25.87
N ALA A 528 -24.76 23.44 -25.20
CA ALA A 528 -26.05 22.79 -25.03
C ALA A 528 -26.88 23.43 -23.91
N GLN A 529 -26.26 23.83 -22.81
CA GLN A 529 -26.93 24.24 -21.57
C GLN A 529 -26.20 25.44 -20.91
N PRO A 530 -26.09 26.60 -21.58
CA PRO A 530 -25.26 27.73 -21.16
C PRO A 530 -25.64 28.30 -19.78
N ARG A 531 -26.93 28.27 -19.43
CA ARG A 531 -27.43 28.72 -18.11
C ARG A 531 -26.90 27.86 -16.97
N SER A 532 -26.91 26.54 -17.15
CA SER A 532 -26.42 25.59 -16.14
C SER A 532 -24.90 25.68 -16.00
N ALA A 533 -24.18 25.84 -17.13
CA ALA A 533 -22.74 26.06 -17.14
C ALA A 533 -22.36 27.35 -16.39
N LEU A 534 -23.09 28.45 -16.65
CA LEU A 534 -22.89 29.72 -15.94
C LEU A 534 -23.14 29.59 -14.43
N ARG A 535 -24.18 28.85 -14.02
CA ARG A 535 -24.48 28.60 -12.59
C ARG A 535 -23.42 27.74 -11.90
N LEU A 536 -22.92 26.71 -12.58
CA LEU A 536 -21.83 25.86 -12.06
C LEU A 536 -20.55 26.68 -11.89
N MET A 537 -20.20 27.45 -12.91
CA MET A 537 -19.10 28.40 -12.89
C MET A 537 -19.23 29.37 -11.71
N ASP A 538 -20.41 29.95 -11.51
CA ASP A 538 -20.63 30.92 -10.45
C ASP A 538 -20.42 30.38 -9.04
N ALA A 539 -20.85 29.14 -8.81
CA ALA A 539 -20.78 28.53 -7.49
C ALA A 539 -19.38 28.02 -7.14
N PHE A 540 -18.59 27.64 -8.13
CA PHE A 540 -17.27 27.06 -7.94
C PHE A 540 -16.14 28.08 -8.07
N LEU A 541 -16.26 29.08 -8.94
CA LEU A 541 -15.23 30.10 -9.08
C LEU A 541 -15.30 31.11 -7.93
N SER A 542 -14.12 31.53 -7.46
CA SER A 542 -13.98 32.59 -6.47
C SER A 542 -13.23 33.77 -7.08
N PRO A 543 -13.80 35.00 -7.13
CA PRO A 543 -13.08 36.20 -7.56
C PRO A 543 -11.76 36.43 -6.80
N ASN A 544 -11.68 35.92 -5.57
CA ASN A 544 -10.53 36.03 -4.68
C ASN A 544 -9.50 34.90 -4.87
N ALA A 545 -9.62 34.06 -5.91
CA ALA A 545 -8.63 33.04 -6.22
C ALA A 545 -7.24 33.66 -6.47
N GLN A 546 -6.19 32.99 -6.01
CA GLN A 546 -4.81 33.50 -6.05
C GLN A 546 -4.28 33.68 -7.48
N PHE A 547 -4.67 32.77 -8.38
CA PHE A 547 -4.26 32.76 -9.79
C PHE A 547 -5.51 32.69 -10.65
N TRP A 548 -5.46 33.22 -11.88
CA TRP A 548 -6.58 33.24 -12.81
C TRP A 548 -6.14 32.94 -14.24
N VAL A 549 -6.86 32.02 -14.88
CA VAL A 549 -6.71 31.70 -16.31
C VAL A 549 -7.76 32.46 -17.10
N PHE A 550 -7.51 33.75 -17.29
CA PHE A 550 -8.49 34.66 -17.91
C PHE A 550 -8.77 34.32 -19.38
N ASP A 551 -7.83 33.73 -20.11
CA ASP A 551 -8.05 33.34 -21.51
C ASP A 551 -9.15 32.27 -21.61
N ASP A 552 -9.16 31.29 -20.68
CA ASP A 552 -10.21 30.28 -20.62
C ASP A 552 -11.51 30.86 -20.07
N LEU A 553 -11.45 31.80 -19.12
CA LEU A 553 -12.64 32.54 -18.67
C LEU A 553 -13.31 33.28 -19.84
N ARG A 554 -12.53 33.99 -20.66
CA ARG A 554 -13.02 34.70 -21.85
C ARG A 554 -13.64 33.74 -22.85
N ARG A 555 -12.96 32.62 -23.15
CA ARG A 555 -13.48 31.57 -24.04
C ARG A 555 -14.83 31.02 -23.56
N VAL A 556 -14.97 30.73 -22.27
CA VAL A 556 -16.22 30.24 -21.69
C VAL A 556 -17.31 31.31 -21.81
N LEU A 557 -17.04 32.56 -21.43
CA LEU A 557 -18.02 33.65 -21.51
C LEU A 557 -18.46 33.95 -22.96
N ASP A 558 -17.54 33.91 -23.92
CA ASP A 558 -17.87 34.08 -25.35
C ASP A 558 -18.74 32.94 -25.87
N SER A 559 -18.43 31.72 -25.46
CA SER A 559 -19.22 30.53 -25.82
C SER A 559 -20.62 30.57 -25.21
N VAL A 560 -20.76 31.08 -23.97
CA VAL A 560 -22.07 31.32 -23.33
C VAL A 560 -22.91 32.29 -24.17
N LEU A 561 -22.35 33.42 -24.60
CA LEU A 561 -23.08 34.40 -25.42
C LEU A 561 -23.37 33.92 -26.84
N ALA A 562 -22.46 33.15 -27.43
CA ALA A 562 -22.67 32.54 -28.74
C ALA A 562 -23.86 31.56 -28.71
N SER A 563 -24.08 30.91 -27.57
CA SER A 563 -25.12 29.90 -27.38
C SER A 563 -26.47 30.50 -26.96
N ASP A 564 -26.48 31.48 -26.05
CA ASP A 564 -27.70 32.19 -25.62
C ASP A 564 -27.40 33.69 -25.41
N LEU A 565 -27.75 34.51 -26.41
CA LEU A 565 -27.57 35.97 -26.35
C LEU A 565 -28.38 36.64 -25.23
N THR A 566 -29.44 36.01 -24.72
CA THR A 566 -30.25 36.58 -23.63
C THR A 566 -29.49 36.59 -22.31
N LEU A 567 -28.41 35.81 -22.18
CA LEU A 567 -27.55 35.80 -21.00
C LEU A 567 -26.66 37.03 -20.88
N ARG A 568 -26.58 37.89 -21.91
CA ARG A 568 -25.83 39.16 -21.82
C ARG A 568 -26.29 40.03 -20.66
N ASP A 569 -27.60 40.06 -20.40
CA ASP A 569 -28.21 40.87 -19.34
C ASP A 569 -28.35 40.09 -18.01
N ASP A 570 -27.86 38.85 -17.95
CA ASP A 570 -27.86 38.06 -16.73
C ASP A 570 -26.86 38.66 -15.71
N PRO A 571 -27.28 38.91 -14.45
CA PRO A 571 -26.42 39.52 -13.44
C PRO A 571 -25.12 38.73 -13.17
N THR A 572 -25.18 37.40 -13.24
CA THR A 572 -24.03 36.53 -13.03
C THR A 572 -23.07 36.65 -14.21
N PHE A 573 -23.59 36.64 -15.44
CA PHE A 573 -22.77 36.87 -16.63
C PHE A 573 -22.09 38.24 -16.59
N ALA A 574 -22.85 39.31 -16.36
CA ALA A 574 -22.35 40.68 -16.32
C ALA A 574 -21.27 40.86 -15.23
N ARG A 575 -21.40 40.18 -14.09
CA ARG A 575 -20.37 40.18 -13.03
C ARG A 575 -19.06 39.55 -13.50
N TRP A 576 -19.11 38.37 -14.14
CA TRP A 576 -17.92 37.68 -14.61
C TRP A 576 -17.27 38.35 -15.83
N ASP A 577 -18.07 38.87 -16.76
CA ASP A 577 -17.59 39.67 -17.90
C ASP A 577 -16.97 40.99 -17.42
N GLY A 578 -17.58 41.66 -16.44
CA GLY A 578 -17.00 42.83 -15.79
C GLY A 578 -15.72 42.53 -15.02
N PHE A 579 -15.67 41.40 -14.31
CA PHE A 579 -14.47 40.94 -13.59
C PHE A 579 -13.30 40.65 -14.55
N GLU A 580 -13.56 39.98 -15.67
CA GLU A 580 -12.56 39.69 -16.70
C GLU A 580 -12.06 40.98 -17.37
N ARG A 581 -12.97 41.92 -17.69
CA ARG A 581 -12.63 43.19 -18.34
C ARG A 581 -11.98 44.22 -17.43
N ALA A 582 -12.22 44.19 -16.12
CA ALA A 582 -11.58 45.08 -15.14
C ALA A 582 -10.05 44.83 -15.02
N ARG A 583 -9.54 43.83 -15.75
CA ARG A 583 -8.11 43.55 -15.94
C ARG A 583 -7.47 44.36 -17.06
N ALA A 584 -8.25 44.80 -18.06
CA ALA A 584 -7.79 45.68 -19.14
C ALA A 584 -7.75 47.13 -18.66
#